data_AF-A0A7K4FA77-F1
#
_entry.id   AF-A0A7K4FA77-F1
#
_cell.length_a   1.000
_cell.length_b   1.000
_cell.length_c   1.000
_cell.angle_alpha   90.00
_cell.angle_beta   90.00
_cell.angle_gamma   90.00
#
_symmetry.space_group_name_H-M   'P 1'
#
loop_
_entity.id
_entity.type
_entity.pdbx_description
1 polymer ?
#
loop_
_entity_poly.entity_id
_entity_poly.type
_entity_poly.pdbx_seq_one_letter_code
_entity_poly.pdbx_strand_id
1 'polypeptide(L)' 'MIPKGDIPGVCRDCGEHITYSKKPMQTHSDLLKKHRCPKCGNFALKTLSTAL' A
#
# COMPACT_ATOMS: atom_id res chain seq x y z
N MET A 1 -6.77 13.27 -0.84
CA MET A 1 -5.44 13.88 -1.10
C MET A 1 -4.44 13.06 -0.29
N ILE A 2 -3.50 12.39 -0.94
CA ILE A 2 -2.54 11.53 -0.25
C ILE A 2 -1.41 12.44 0.27
N PRO A 3 -1.03 12.36 1.55
CA PRO A 3 0.05 13.18 2.10
C PRO A 3 1.35 12.98 1.30
N LYS A 4 2.16 14.04 1.17
CA LYS A 4 3.45 13.99 0.45
C LYS A 4 4.39 13.00 1.17
N GLY A 5 4.49 11.77 0.67
CA GLY A 5 5.30 10.69 1.26
C GLY A 5 4.50 9.40 1.53
N ASP A 6 3.18 9.51 1.56
CA ASP A 6 2.29 8.37 1.60
C ASP A 6 2.03 7.82 0.19
N ILE A 7 1.84 6.51 0.10
CA ILE A 7 1.71 5.80 -1.16
C ILE A 7 0.32 5.19 -1.27
N PRO A 8 -0.43 5.47 -2.34
CA PRO A 8 -1.68 4.77 -2.58
C PRO A 8 -1.42 3.30 -2.89
N GLY A 9 -2.36 2.48 -2.47
CA GLY A 9 -2.38 1.05 -2.72
C GLY A 9 -3.78 0.52 -2.84
N VAL A 10 -3.87 -0.72 -3.31
CA VAL A 10 -5.12 -1.45 -3.43
C VAL A 10 -4.92 -2.89 -3.00
N CYS A 11 -5.89 -3.44 -2.29
CA CYS A 11 -5.93 -4.88 -2.03
C CYS A 11 -6.41 -5.62 -3.28
N ARG A 12 -5.66 -6.64 -3.69
CA ARG A 12 -5.98 -7.48 -4.85
C ARG A 12 -7.21 -8.36 -4.63
N ASP A 13 -7.47 -8.78 -3.39
CA ASP A 13 -8.58 -9.68 -3.08
C ASP A 13 -9.90 -8.92 -2.96
N CYS A 14 -9.92 -7.81 -2.22
CA CYS A 14 -11.15 -7.10 -1.90
C CYS A 14 -11.29 -5.73 -2.60
N GLY A 15 -10.31 -5.32 -3.41
CA GLY A 15 -10.35 -4.06 -4.17
C GLY A 15 -10.27 -2.79 -3.30
N GLU A 16 -9.97 -2.95 -2.01
CA GLU A 16 -9.98 -1.85 -1.05
C GLU A 16 -8.80 -0.90 -1.32
N HIS A 17 -9.07 0.41 -1.35
CA HIS A 17 -8.05 1.43 -1.48
C HIS A 17 -7.41 1.69 -0.12
N ILE A 18 -6.09 1.63 -0.08
CA ILE A 18 -5.31 1.73 1.15
C ILE A 18 -4.22 2.76 0.91
N THR A 19 -3.81 3.45 1.96
CA THR A 19 -2.66 4.37 1.90
C THR A 19 -1.60 3.86 2.85
N TYR A 20 -0.35 3.77 2.39
CA TYR A 20 0.77 3.33 3.21
C TYR A 20 1.73 4.46 3.48
N SER A 21 2.07 4.67 4.74
CA SER A 21 3.12 5.60 5.13
C SER A 21 4.48 4.91 4.98
N LYS A 22 5.29 5.37 4.04
CA LYS A 22 6.61 4.81 3.76
C LYS A 22 7.70 5.62 4.45
N LYS A 23 8.60 4.95 5.17
CA LYS A 23 9.86 5.55 5.62
C LYS A 23 10.83 5.67 4.43
N PRO A 24 11.66 6.73 4.36
CA PRO A 24 12.56 6.98 3.22
C PRO A 24 13.51 5.81 2.89
N MET A 25 13.82 4.96 3.88
CA MET A 25 14.73 3.82 3.74
C MET A 25 14.04 2.47 3.41
N GLN A 26 12.71 2.41 3.39
CA GLN A 26 11.96 1.20 3.06
C GLN A 26 11.67 1.11 1.56
N THR A 27 11.54 -0.10 1.02
CA THR A 27 11.05 -0.32 -0.36
C THR A 27 9.54 -0.58 -0.36
N HIS A 28 8.86 -0.33 -1.50
CA HIS A 28 7.41 -0.55 -1.61
C HIS A 28 7.07 -2.02 -1.34
N SER A 29 7.91 -2.94 -1.82
CA SER A 29 7.76 -4.38 -1.61
C SER A 29 7.91 -4.80 -0.14
N ASP A 30 8.86 -4.25 0.61
CA ASP A 30 9.00 -4.56 2.05
C ASP A 30 7.77 -4.09 2.86
N LEU A 31 7.24 -2.92 2.51
CA LEU A 31 6.06 -2.34 3.14
C LEU A 31 4.82 -3.23 2.90
N LEU A 32 4.56 -3.61 1.66
CA LEU A 32 3.41 -4.45 1.29
C LEU A 32 3.47 -5.84 1.94
N LYS A 33 4.68 -6.38 2.15
CA LYS A 33 4.87 -7.72 2.74
C LYS A 33 4.54 -7.77 4.24
N LYS A 34 4.62 -6.63 4.93
CA LYS A 34 4.33 -6.52 6.38
C LYS A 34 2.91 -6.03 6.67
N HIS A 35 2.26 -5.39 5.71
CA HIS A 35 0.90 -4.90 5.87
C HIS A 35 -0.15 -5.94 5.50
N ARG A 36 -1.27 -5.91 6.22
CA ARG A 36 -2.49 -6.64 5.87
C ARG A 36 -3.57 -5.65 5.47
N CYS A 37 -4.48 -6.08 4.61
CA CYS A 37 -5.64 -5.28 4.26
C CYS A 37 -6.51 -5.07 5.51
N PRO A 38 -6.89 -3.82 5.86
CA PRO A 38 -7.73 -3.55 7.02
C PRO A 38 -9.15 -4.10 6.87
N LYS A 39 -9.63 -4.30 5.63
CA LYS A 39 -10.98 -4.79 5.35
C LYS A 39 -11.09 -6.31 5.33
N CYS A 40 -10.15 -6.97 4.64
CA CYS A 40 -10.20 -8.40 4.41
C CYS A 40 -9.09 -9.20 5.12
N GLY A 41 -8.13 -8.54 5.78
CA GLY A 41 -7.07 -9.20 6.55
C GLY A 41 -5.97 -9.88 5.72
N ASN A 42 -6.08 -9.88 4.40
CA ASN A 42 -5.15 -10.55 3.49
C ASN A 42 -3.88 -9.73 3.20
N PHE A 43 -2.84 -10.46 2.79
CA PHE A 43 -1.52 -9.90 2.42
C PHE A 43 -1.42 -9.51 0.93
N ALA A 44 -2.46 -9.73 0.12
CA ALA A 44 -2.43 -9.40 -1.30
C ALA A 44 -2.59 -7.88 -1.52
N LEU A 45 -1.57 -7.12 -1.15
CA LEU A 45 -1.53 -5.67 -1.27
C LEU A 45 -0.68 -5.28 -2.48
N LYS A 46 -1.12 -4.25 -3.22
CA LYS A 46 -0.35 -3.64 -4.31
C LYS A 46 -0.26 -2.14 -4.09
N THR A 47 0.91 -1.55 -4.30
CA THR A 47 1.01 -0.10 -4.43
C THR A 47 0.49 0.33 -5.80
N LEU A 48 -0.36 1.33 -5.81
CA LEU A 48 -0.72 2.10 -6.99
C LEU A 48 0.41 3.10 -7.22
N SER A 49 1.58 2.59 -7.57
CA SER A 49 2.72 3.44 -7.89
C SER A 49 2.38 4.16 -9.19
N THR A 50 1.90 5.40 -9.11
CA THR A 50 1.65 6.24 -10.28
C THR A 50 3.02 6.60 -10.87
N ALA A 51 3.54 5.73 -11.73
CA ALA A 51 4.55 6.13 -12.68
C ALA A 51 3.86 7.01 -13.72
N LEU A 52 3.96 8.33 -13.51
CA LEU A 52 3.80 9.37 -14.52
C LEU A 52 4.99 10.31 -14.37
#